data_AF-A0AAE9XDX4-F1
#
_entry.id   AF-A0AAE9XDX4-F1
#
_cell.length_a   1.000
_cell.length_b   1.000
_cell.length_c   1.000
_cell.angle_alpha   90.00
_cell.angle_beta   90.00
_cell.angle_gamma   90.00
#
_symmetry.space_group_name_H-M   'P 1'
#
loop_
_entity.id
_entity.type
_entity.pdbx_description
1 polymer ?
#
loop_
_entity_poly.entity_id
_entity_poly.type
_entity_poly.pdbx_seq_one_letter_code
_entity_poly.pdbx_strand_id
1 'polypeptide(L)' 'MRFVTVLIWSLIMGQMIAYLGAALGGSHFTPFAALIGSFVLALAVFILGETSQPKKTTTK' A
#
# COMPACT_ATOMS: atom_id res chain seq x y z
N MET A 1 -10.30 8.92 11.11
CA MET A 1 -8.88 9.35 11.08
C MET A 1 -7.94 8.23 10.61
N ARG A 2 -7.98 7.01 11.19
CA ARG A 2 -7.10 5.88 10.80
C ARG A 2 -7.04 5.60 9.28
N PHE A 3 -8.18 5.60 8.59
CA PHE A 3 -8.24 5.30 7.16
C PHE A 3 -7.57 6.35 6.25
N VAL A 4 -7.83 7.64 6.51
CA VAL A 4 -7.26 8.74 5.71
C VAL A 4 -5.74 8.76 5.87
N THR A 5 -5.25 8.53 7.09
CA THR A 5 -3.81 8.40 7.37
C THR A 5 -3.19 7.23 6.60
N VAL A 6 -3.85 6.06 6.58
CA VAL A 6 -3.37 4.89 5.81
C VAL A 6 -3.36 5.17 4.31
N LEU A 7 -4.37 5.87 3.79
CA LEU A 7 -4.45 6.26 2.38
C LEU A 7 -3.28 7.18 1.96
N ILE A 8 -3.01 8.21 2.76
CA ILE A 8 -1.92 9.16 2.49
C ILE A 8 -0.56 8.43 2.55
N TRP A 9 -0.35 7.62 3.58
CA TRP A 9 0.89 6.85 3.74
C TRP A 9 1.10 5.81 2.64
N SER A 10 0.03 5.13 2.23
CA SER A 10 0.08 4.16 1.13
C SER A 10 0.38 4.82 -0.21
N LEU A 11 -0.14 6.03 -0.45
CA LEU A 11 0.16 6.80 -1.66
C LEU A 11 1.65 7.16 -1.72
N ILE A 12 2.19 7.74 -0.64
CA ILE A 12 3.59 8.14 -0.55
C ILE A 12 4.53 6.94 -0.70
N MET A 13 4.27 5.85 0.03
CA MET A 13 5.10 4.65 -0.04
C MET A 13 5.04 3.98 -1.41
N GLY A 14 3.87 3.91 -2.04
CA GLY A 14 3.75 3.29 -3.37
C GLY A 14 4.56 4.04 -4.44
N GLN A 15 4.65 5.38 -4.37
CA GLN A 15 5.50 6.16 -5.26
C GLN A 15 7.00 5.90 -5.00
N MET A 16 7.42 5.83 -3.73
CA MET A 16 8.82 5.51 -3.38
C MET A 16 9.23 4.11 -3.84
N ILE A 17 8.37 3.11 -3.63
CA ILE A 17 8.62 1.72 -4.03
C ILE A 17 8.68 1.61 -5.56
N ALA A 18 7.78 2.28 -6.27
CA ALA A 18 7.78 2.28 -7.73
C ALA A 18 9.03 2.96 -8.30
N TYR A 19 9.50 4.05 -7.70
CA TYR A 19 10.75 4.71 -8.08
C TYR A 19 11.96 3.79 -7.85
N LEU A 20 12.05 3.17 -6.67
CA LEU A 20 13.11 2.21 -6.35
C LEU A 20 13.09 1.00 -7.29
N GLY A 21 11.91 0.46 -7.59
CA GLY A 21 11.75 -0.66 -8.51
C GLY A 21 12.17 -0.32 -9.94
N ALA A 22 11.82 0.86 -10.43
CA ALA A 22 12.25 1.35 -11.74
C ALA A 22 13.78 1.55 -11.80
N ALA A 23 14.36 2.16 -10.76
CA ALA A 23 15.80 2.36 -10.65
C ALA A 23 16.59 1.03 -10.61
N LEU A 24 16.05 0.02 -9.92
CA LEU A 24 16.68 -1.30 -9.81
C LEU A 24 16.52 -2.14 -11.09
N GLY A 25 15.37 -2.02 -11.77
CA GLY A 25 15.09 -2.73 -13.02
C GLY A 25 15.69 -2.11 -14.27
N GLY A 26 16.33 -0.92 -14.15
CA GLY A 26 16.82 -0.15 -15.29
C GLY A 26 15.71 0.34 -16.22
N SER A 27 14.45 0.37 -15.75
CA SER A 27 13.28 0.73 -16.55
C SER A 27 12.86 2.18 -16.28
N HIS A 28 12.15 2.78 -17.24
CA HIS A 28 11.69 4.16 -17.08
C HIS A 28 10.58 4.25 -16.02
N PHE A 29 10.83 5.07 -15.00
CA PHE A 29 9.80 5.45 -14.04
C PHE A 29 8.69 6.24 -14.74
N THR A 30 7.45 5.77 -14.59
CA THR A 30 6.27 6.54 -15.01
C THR A 30 5.33 6.73 -13.81
N PRO A 31 4.85 7.96 -13.55
CA PRO A 31 3.99 8.24 -12.41
C PRO A 31 2.65 7.49 -12.48
N PHE A 32 2.16 7.17 -13.68
CA PHE A 32 0.97 6.32 -13.87
C PHE A 32 1.17 4.89 -13.38
N ALA A 33 2.32 4.27 -13.68
CA ALA A 33 2.62 2.92 -13.18
C ALA A 33 2.77 2.92 -11.66
N ALA A 34 3.39 3.96 -11.11
CA ALA A 34 3.50 4.16 -9.66
C ALA A 34 2.12 4.32 -8.99
N LEU A 35 1.20 5.04 -9.62
CA LEU A 35 -0.17 5.23 -9.11
C LEU A 35 -0.94 3.89 -9.05
N ILE A 36 -0.83 3.07 -10.09
CA ILE A 36 -1.40 1.73 -10.13
C ILE A 36 -0.77 0.85 -9.03
N GLY A 37 0.55 0.90 -8.88
CA GLY A 37 1.28 0.22 -7.81
C GLY A 37 0.82 0.62 -6.41
N SER A 38 0.62 1.91 -6.16
CA SER A 38 0.07 2.42 -4.90
C SER A 38 -1.32 1.86 -4.60
N PHE A 39 -2.19 1.73 -5.61
CA PHE A 39 -3.52 1.14 -5.43
C PHE A 39 -3.46 -0.35 -5.07
N VAL A 40 -2.58 -1.11 -5.73
CA VAL A 40 -2.36 -2.53 -5.43
C VAL A 40 -1.81 -2.70 -4.01
N LEU A 41 -0.85 -1.85 -3.62
CA LEU A 41 -0.28 -1.85 -2.26
C LEU A 41 -1.35 -1.51 -1.21
N ALA A 42 -2.18 -0.49 -1.46
CA ALA A 42 -3.28 -0.10 -0.57
C ALA A 42 -4.26 -1.26 -0.36
N LEU A 43 -4.59 -1.98 -1.43
CA LEU A 43 -5.50 -3.12 -1.39
C LEU A 43 -4.88 -4.30 -0.62
N ALA A 44 -3.59 -4.57 -0.81
CA ALA A 44 -2.85 -5.58 -0.05
C ALA A 44 -2.79 -5.24 1.45
N VAL A 45 -2.51 -3.99 1.81
CA VAL A 45 -2.50 -3.51 3.20
C VAL A 45 -3.89 -3.57 3.82
N PHE A 46 -4.95 -3.30 3.05
CA PHE A 46 -6.33 -3.42 3.52
C PHE A 46 -6.70 -4.87 3.86
N ILE A 47 -6.38 -5.82 2.96
CA ILE A 47 -6.60 -7.26 3.20
C ILE A 47 -5.77 -7.73 4.40
N LEU A 48 -4.49 -7.33 4.47
CA LEU A 48 -3.64 -7.60 5.62
C LEU A 48 -4.24 -7.02 6.90
N GLY A 49 -4.75 -5.80 6.85
CA GLY A 49 -5.38 -5.12 7.98
C GLY A 49 -6.64 -5.83 8.48
N GLU A 50 -7.43 -6.44 7.60
CA GLU A 50 -8.59 -7.26 7.98
C GLU A 50 -8.18 -8.64 8.52
N THR A 51 -7.26 -9.34 7.86
CA THR A 51 -6.83 -10.69 8.30
C THR A 51 -5.96 -10.67 9.56
N SER A 52 -5.25 -9.56 9.83
CA SER A 52 -4.38 -9.40 11.00
C SER A 52 -5.10 -8.81 12.20
N GLN A 53 -6.39 -8.45 12.08
CA GLN A 53 -7.16 -8.12 13.28
C GLN A 53 -7.22 -9.38 14.15
N PRO A 54 -6.77 -9.31 15.43
CA PRO A 54 -6.90 -10.44 16.31
C PRO A 54 -8.39 -10.80 16.39
N LYS A 55 -8.71 -12.07 16.13
CA LYS A 55 -10.06 -12.61 16.29
C LYS A 55 -10.52 -12.16 17.67
N LYS A 56 -11.43 -11.17 17.74
CA LYS A 56 -12.03 -10.80 19.02
C LYS A 56 -12.79 -12.04 19.46
N THR A 57 -12.14 -12.85 20.30
CA THR A 57 -12.81 -13.79 21.19
C THR A 57 -13.82 -12.93 21.92
N THR A 58 -15.05 -13.01 21.42
CA THR A 58 -16.22 -12.45 22.06
C THR A 58 -16.39 -13.36 23.27
N THR A 59 -15.78 -12.98 24.38
CA THR A 59 -16.21 -13.45 25.68
C THR A 59 -17.59 -12.83 25.88
N LYS A 60 -18.61 -13.62 25.54
CA LYS A 60 -19.96 -13.47 26.06
C LYS A 60 -20.29 -14.76 26.78
#